data_AF-A0A9E6F878-F1
#
_entry.id   AF-A0A9E6F878-F1
#
_cell.length_a   1.000
_cell.length_b   1.000
_cell.length_c   1.000
_cell.angle_alpha   90.00
_cell.angle_beta   90.00
_cell.angle_gamma   90.00
#
_symmetry.space_group_name_H-M   'P 1'
#
loop_
_entity.id
_entity.type
_entity.pdbx_description
1 polymer ?
#
loop_
_entity_poly.entity_id
_entity_poly.type
_entity_poly.pdbx_seq_one_letter_code
_entity_poly.pdbx_strand_id
1 'polypeptide(L)'
;MNDRMNEVTVFSPFGGQLILEEVLGSNNEFKIPENSISTKKGSDRSMFSYVPVSGCYDAKQEQVLMVLRDETNEVSAEKLMKELKLDELAEEKHLILLFPNPSNQGWNYQGDALREDDLSFLVRCFAALPKSKGKASGFNGMIFYIATSNSSSALLSLLSEKQPIDCSAMMLGAYPKDYHIAQGGLRQSVNAWVYEENKELQEYLIEVNHIGSKSVSDGLSKYTSKLNENNMHFVSSTGLNANEIKNAWELLFSETRRWRNDTYGTYQKRTNFTEWGFVGHVNDDYLTVNNGFKHTWYEYVPEQLRGTEEKVPLVFYFHGGACVPLYGAEQSDWHEIAKKENFIVVYPKASIGKMWNAFDDLNQPSDFAFVLALIEHMKKVHPIDETRIYLSGFSMGSMMSNAMACAYPQLFAATAPLNAQHLGYLSNRAKLMSSPALGNKPTDDLLNEISHTKILADEAKKRMDYRMPVFQCSGLLDDLFNTWPIDKEENLWIPTFNYWKAYNHIPVTKFEYNSKYETGLYSDETRYVCVDERFIHHTWYTSDTHLPLYQFLVAKRMPHAVDLREIRLAWQFMKHYSRYSDGTLEYKE
;
A
#
# COMPACT_ATOMS: atom_id res chain seq x y z
N MET A 1 -12.65 -7.24 7.42
CA MET A 1 -11.46 -7.54 8.26
C MET A 1 -11.97 -7.69 9.68
N ASN A 2 -11.54 -8.69 10.43
CA ASN A 2 -12.05 -8.95 11.80
C ASN A 2 -11.31 -8.16 12.89
N ASP A 3 -10.56 -7.11 12.52
CA ASP A 3 -9.83 -6.29 13.48
C ASP A 3 -10.66 -5.07 13.91
N ARG A 4 -10.54 -4.73 15.19
CA ARG A 4 -11.25 -3.62 15.83
C ARG A 4 -10.39 -2.35 15.98
N MET A 5 -9.11 -2.40 15.61
CA MET A 5 -8.23 -1.22 15.69
C MET A 5 -8.49 -0.18 14.60
N ASN A 6 -9.12 -0.56 13.49
CA ASN A 6 -9.50 0.42 12.48
C ASN A 6 -10.67 1.28 12.99
N GLU A 7 -10.48 2.59 12.99
CA GLU A 7 -11.54 3.53 13.34
C GLU A 7 -12.54 3.68 12.19
N VAL A 8 -13.83 3.57 12.51
CA VAL A 8 -14.92 3.99 11.61
C VAL A 8 -14.96 5.51 11.59
N THR A 9 -14.72 6.10 10.41
CA THR A 9 -14.53 7.56 10.28
C THR A 9 -15.33 8.19 9.15
N VAL A 10 -15.99 7.38 8.32
CA VAL A 10 -16.75 7.85 7.15
C VAL A 10 -18.21 7.45 7.32
N PHE A 11 -19.12 8.43 7.20
CA PHE A 11 -20.56 8.20 7.31
C PHE A 11 -21.29 8.80 6.11
N SER A 12 -22.23 8.04 5.56
CA SER A 12 -23.01 8.49 4.42
C SER A 12 -24.26 9.26 4.85
N PRO A 13 -24.63 10.35 4.14
CA PRO A 13 -25.95 10.98 4.33
C PRO A 13 -27.11 10.08 3.89
N PHE A 14 -26.83 9.01 3.13
CA PHE A 14 -27.79 8.00 2.70
C PHE A 14 -27.50 6.63 3.33
N GLY A 15 -26.88 6.62 4.51
CA GLY A 15 -26.54 5.38 5.23
C GLY A 15 -27.76 4.47 5.36
N GLY A 16 -27.59 3.19 5.03
CA GLY A 16 -28.64 2.18 5.10
C GLY A 16 -29.64 2.19 3.95
N GLN A 17 -29.40 2.96 2.89
CA GLN A 17 -30.29 3.05 1.72
C GLN A 17 -29.53 2.67 0.44
N LEU A 18 -30.25 2.12 -0.53
CA LEU A 18 -29.74 1.97 -1.89
C LEU A 18 -29.73 3.33 -2.59
N ILE A 19 -28.67 3.58 -3.34
CA ILE A 19 -28.46 4.84 -4.03
C ILE A 19 -28.19 4.55 -5.50
N LEU A 20 -29.00 5.12 -6.39
CA LEU A 20 -28.68 5.09 -7.82
C LEU A 20 -27.56 6.09 -8.12
N GLU A 21 -26.40 5.55 -8.49
CA GLU A 21 -25.20 6.29 -8.88
C GLU A 21 -25.03 6.26 -10.39
N GLU A 22 -24.60 7.39 -10.94
CA GLU A 22 -24.22 7.51 -12.35
C GLU A 22 -22.74 7.12 -12.51
N VAL A 23 -22.46 6.27 -13.50
CA VAL A 23 -21.11 5.81 -13.83
C VAL A 23 -20.80 6.30 -15.24
N LEU A 24 -20.11 7.43 -15.30
CA LEU A 24 -19.76 8.07 -16.56
C LEU A 24 -18.80 7.19 -17.38
N GLY A 25 -19.02 7.17 -18.68
CA GLY A 25 -18.20 6.47 -19.67
C GLY A 25 -16.90 7.20 -20.03
N SER A 26 -16.75 8.46 -19.58
CA SER A 26 -15.54 9.25 -19.78
C SER A 26 -14.43 8.91 -18.76
N ASN A 27 -13.17 9.04 -19.19
CA ASN A 27 -12.01 8.81 -18.30
C ASN A 27 -11.98 9.89 -17.22
N ASN A 28 -12.40 9.55 -16.00
CA ASN A 28 -11.86 10.18 -14.82
C ASN A 28 -10.60 9.39 -14.43
N GLU A 29 -9.43 9.76 -14.95
CA GLU A 29 -8.18 9.25 -14.40
C GLU A 29 -8.07 9.75 -12.95
N PHE A 30 -8.27 8.84 -11.99
CA PHE A 30 -7.92 9.08 -10.61
C PHE A 30 -6.51 8.55 -10.38
N LYS A 31 -5.50 9.41 -10.58
CA LYS A 31 -4.12 9.09 -10.21
C LYS A 31 -3.94 9.22 -8.71
N ILE A 32 -4.35 8.20 -7.97
CA ILE A 32 -3.86 7.96 -6.61
C ILE A 32 -2.87 6.82 -6.76
N PRO A 33 -1.55 7.03 -6.74
CA PRO A 33 -0.56 6.05 -7.21
C PRO A 33 -0.77 4.60 -6.74
N GLU A 34 -1.07 4.37 -5.45
CA GLU A 34 -1.34 3.03 -4.90
C GLU A 34 -2.79 2.56 -5.12
N ASN A 35 -3.71 3.50 -5.36
CA ASN A 35 -5.13 3.27 -5.67
C ASN A 35 -5.49 3.60 -7.14
N SER A 36 -4.50 3.67 -8.05
CA SER A 36 -4.64 4.07 -9.45
C SER A 36 -5.42 3.03 -10.23
N ILE A 37 -6.34 3.47 -11.07
CA ILE A 37 -7.19 2.60 -11.88
C ILE A 37 -7.03 2.97 -13.34
N SER A 38 -6.91 1.96 -14.20
CA SER A 38 -6.82 2.16 -15.64
C SER A 38 -8.06 1.57 -16.30
N THR A 39 -8.81 2.39 -17.01
CA THR A 39 -10.07 1.99 -17.67
C THR A 39 -10.13 2.54 -19.08
N LYS A 40 -10.79 1.80 -19.98
CA LYS A 40 -11.16 2.37 -21.29
C LYS A 40 -12.43 3.22 -21.17
N LYS A 41 -12.62 4.11 -22.14
CA LYS A 41 -13.88 4.84 -22.30
C LYS A 41 -15.00 3.87 -22.69
N GLY A 42 -16.22 4.19 -22.28
CA GLY A 42 -17.44 3.46 -22.64
C GLY A 42 -18.63 4.40 -22.69
N SER A 43 -19.85 3.86 -22.68
CA SER A 43 -21.07 4.66 -22.49
C SER A 43 -21.33 4.93 -21.02
N ASP A 44 -22.13 5.96 -20.76
CA ASP A 44 -22.66 6.24 -19.43
C ASP A 44 -23.62 5.13 -19.01
N ARG A 45 -23.43 4.64 -17.78
CA ARG A 45 -24.23 3.59 -17.16
C ARG A 45 -24.51 3.96 -15.72
N SER A 46 -25.08 3.02 -14.96
CA SER A 46 -25.40 3.24 -13.56
C SER A 46 -25.04 2.02 -12.72
N MET A 47 -24.99 2.24 -11.41
CA MET A 47 -24.94 1.19 -10.41
C MET A 47 -25.82 1.58 -9.25
N PHE A 48 -26.30 0.61 -8.48
CA PHE A 48 -26.74 0.90 -7.12
C PHE A 48 -25.55 0.79 -6.17
N SER A 49 -25.42 1.72 -5.24
CA SER A 49 -24.48 1.62 -4.13
C SER A 49 -25.25 1.55 -2.81
N TYR A 50 -24.64 0.94 -1.80
CA TYR A 50 -25.13 0.95 -0.42
C TYR A 50 -23.94 1.21 0.50
N VAL A 51 -24.09 2.22 1.36
CA VAL A 51 -23.14 2.53 2.42
C VAL A 51 -23.84 2.26 3.75
N PRO A 52 -23.25 1.48 4.67
CA PRO A 52 -23.90 1.11 5.92
C PRO A 52 -24.12 2.32 6.84
N VAL A 53 -25.19 2.28 7.63
CA VAL A 53 -25.47 3.25 8.70
C VAL A 53 -24.38 3.19 9.76
N SER A 54 -23.85 1.99 10.02
CA SER A 54 -22.76 1.76 10.96
C SER A 54 -21.47 2.49 10.59
N GLY A 55 -21.36 3.03 9.37
CA GLY A 55 -20.22 3.77 8.86
C GLY A 55 -19.16 2.88 8.22
N CYS A 56 -18.19 3.53 7.59
CA CYS A 56 -17.05 2.92 6.91
C CYS A 56 -15.72 3.35 7.53
N TYR A 57 -14.71 2.52 7.32
CA TYR A 57 -13.33 2.82 7.66
C TYR A 57 -12.73 3.87 6.72
N ASP A 58 -11.47 4.22 6.98
CA ASP A 58 -10.66 4.97 6.03
C ASP A 58 -10.62 4.26 4.66
N ALA A 59 -10.67 5.02 3.57
CA ALA A 59 -10.68 4.46 2.21
C ALA A 59 -9.51 3.50 1.91
N LYS A 60 -8.35 3.62 2.58
CA LYS A 60 -7.21 2.69 2.40
C LYS A 60 -7.37 1.36 3.17
N GLN A 61 -8.36 1.28 4.06
CA GLN A 61 -8.74 0.11 4.87
C GLN A 61 -10.11 -0.46 4.48
N GLU A 62 -10.96 0.36 3.86
CA GLU A 62 -12.33 0.04 3.50
C GLU A 62 -12.44 -1.00 2.37
N GLN A 63 -13.41 -1.89 2.53
CA GLN A 63 -13.66 -3.05 1.67
C GLN A 63 -14.89 -2.81 0.80
N VAL A 64 -14.81 -3.23 -0.47
CA VAL A 64 -15.91 -3.07 -1.42
C VAL A 64 -16.34 -4.44 -1.92
N LEU A 65 -17.63 -4.74 -1.81
CA LEU A 65 -18.24 -5.96 -2.32
C LEU A 65 -19.13 -5.64 -3.52
N MET A 66 -18.70 -6.02 -4.71
CA MET A 66 -19.46 -5.87 -5.95
C MET A 66 -20.29 -7.12 -6.24
N VAL A 67 -21.61 -6.96 -6.30
CA VAL A 67 -22.55 -8.04 -6.55
C VAL A 67 -23.09 -7.91 -7.97
N LEU A 68 -22.68 -8.84 -8.84
CA LEU A 68 -23.00 -8.83 -10.25
C LEU A 68 -24.27 -9.65 -10.51
N ARG A 69 -25.31 -8.95 -10.97
CA ARG A 69 -26.63 -9.48 -11.33
C ARG A 69 -26.97 -9.15 -12.78
N ASP A 70 -27.95 -9.83 -13.36
CA ASP A 70 -28.33 -9.65 -14.76
C ASP A 70 -29.38 -8.55 -14.97
N GLU A 71 -30.18 -8.27 -13.95
CA GLU A 71 -31.17 -7.19 -13.98
C GLU A 71 -30.54 -5.82 -13.67
N THR A 72 -31.23 -4.74 -14.05
CA THR A 72 -30.71 -3.36 -13.92
C THR A 72 -31.52 -2.48 -12.97
N ASN A 73 -32.59 -3.01 -12.37
CA ASN A 73 -33.53 -2.23 -11.55
C ASN A 73 -33.24 -2.34 -10.04
N GLU A 74 -33.80 -1.43 -9.26
CA GLU A 74 -33.61 -1.35 -7.80
C GLU A 74 -34.18 -2.59 -7.08
N VAL A 75 -35.37 -3.03 -7.47
CA VAL A 75 -36.06 -4.19 -6.89
C VAL A 75 -35.19 -5.45 -6.92
N SER A 76 -34.43 -5.66 -8.00
CA SER A 76 -33.50 -6.80 -8.10
C SER A 76 -32.32 -6.70 -7.13
N ALA A 77 -31.83 -5.49 -6.85
CA ALA A 77 -30.76 -5.27 -5.87
C ALA A 77 -31.30 -5.47 -4.45
N GLU A 78 -32.47 -4.92 -4.13
CA GLU A 78 -33.15 -5.11 -2.83
C GLU A 78 -33.42 -6.59 -2.54
N LYS A 79 -33.93 -7.32 -3.54
CA LYS A 79 -34.20 -8.75 -3.42
C LYS A 79 -32.94 -9.52 -3.05
N LEU A 80 -31.85 -9.32 -3.78
CA LEU A 80 -30.58 -9.98 -3.49
C LEU A 80 -30.04 -9.58 -2.12
N MET A 81 -30.13 -8.31 -1.74
CA MET A 81 -29.71 -7.87 -0.40
C MET A 81 -30.41 -8.64 0.71
N LYS A 82 -31.73 -8.82 0.61
CA LYS A 82 -32.52 -9.54 1.62
C LYS A 82 -32.31 -11.06 1.58
N GLU A 83 -32.31 -11.67 0.41
CA GLU A 83 -32.16 -13.13 0.26
C GLU A 83 -30.78 -13.61 0.71
N LEU A 84 -29.75 -12.80 0.45
CA LEU A 84 -28.35 -13.12 0.74
C LEU A 84 -27.84 -12.47 2.03
N LYS A 85 -28.68 -11.72 2.75
CA LYS A 85 -28.35 -10.98 3.99
C LYS A 85 -27.14 -10.05 3.83
N LEU A 86 -27.02 -9.41 2.66
CA LEU A 86 -25.90 -8.52 2.37
C LEU A 86 -25.99 -7.22 3.16
N ASP A 87 -27.19 -6.74 3.47
CA ASP A 87 -27.41 -5.59 4.35
C ASP A 87 -26.92 -5.86 5.78
N GLU A 88 -27.30 -7.01 6.36
CA GLU A 88 -26.82 -7.43 7.68
C GLU A 88 -25.28 -7.52 7.69
N LEU A 89 -24.69 -8.14 6.66
CA LEU A 89 -23.24 -8.25 6.52
C LEU A 89 -22.58 -6.87 6.37
N ALA A 90 -23.18 -5.97 5.58
CA ALA A 90 -22.67 -4.63 5.35
C ALA A 90 -22.61 -3.80 6.63
N GLU A 91 -23.68 -3.85 7.43
CA GLU A 91 -23.76 -3.16 8.71
C GLU A 91 -22.80 -3.76 9.75
N GLU A 92 -22.71 -5.09 9.83
CA GLU A 92 -21.84 -5.77 10.80
C GLU A 92 -20.35 -5.55 10.49
N LYS A 93 -19.99 -5.52 9.21
CA LYS A 93 -18.59 -5.55 8.77
C LYS A 93 -18.08 -4.21 8.23
N HIS A 94 -18.93 -3.18 8.22
CA HIS A 94 -18.60 -1.84 7.72
C HIS A 94 -18.05 -1.91 6.28
N LEU A 95 -18.85 -2.44 5.35
CA LEU A 95 -18.44 -2.60 3.95
C LEU A 95 -19.40 -1.92 2.99
N ILE A 96 -18.86 -1.42 1.88
CA ILE A 96 -19.63 -0.81 0.79
C ILE A 96 -20.11 -1.93 -0.13
N LEU A 97 -21.41 -1.95 -0.45
CA LEU A 97 -21.95 -2.81 -1.51
C LEU A 97 -22.14 -2.02 -2.79
N LEU A 98 -21.83 -2.66 -3.92
CA LEU A 98 -22.10 -2.14 -5.25
C LEU A 98 -22.88 -3.16 -6.07
N PHE A 99 -23.88 -2.71 -6.82
CA PHE A 99 -24.67 -3.49 -7.76
C PHE A 99 -24.57 -2.83 -9.15
N PRO A 100 -23.50 -3.10 -9.91
CA PRO A 100 -23.35 -2.57 -11.27
C PRO A 100 -24.49 -3.02 -12.19
N ASN A 101 -25.05 -2.10 -12.99
CA ASN A 101 -26.11 -2.44 -13.92
C ASN A 101 -25.53 -2.87 -15.28
N PRO A 102 -25.83 -4.09 -15.79
CA PRO A 102 -25.44 -4.52 -17.13
C PRO A 102 -25.97 -3.58 -18.23
N SER A 103 -25.39 -3.69 -19.42
CA SER A 103 -25.96 -3.02 -20.60
C SER A 103 -27.33 -3.63 -20.96
N ASN A 104 -28.08 -3.00 -21.85
CA ASN A 104 -29.33 -3.57 -22.38
C ASN A 104 -29.12 -4.90 -23.13
N GLN A 105 -27.88 -5.25 -23.49
CA GLN A 105 -27.52 -6.53 -24.11
C GLN A 105 -27.04 -7.56 -23.07
N GLY A 106 -27.14 -7.26 -21.77
CA GLY A 106 -26.54 -8.05 -20.70
C GLY A 106 -25.02 -7.89 -20.62
N TRP A 107 -24.38 -8.82 -19.89
CA TRP A 107 -22.92 -8.88 -19.75
C TRP A 107 -22.23 -9.38 -21.02
N ASN A 108 -21.09 -8.77 -21.36
CA ASN A 108 -20.17 -9.12 -22.44
C ASN A 108 -19.12 -10.13 -21.96
N TYR A 109 -19.58 -11.25 -21.39
CA TYR A 109 -18.70 -12.30 -20.86
C TYR A 109 -17.97 -13.08 -21.95
N GLN A 110 -18.39 -12.98 -23.22
CA GLN A 110 -17.67 -13.56 -24.36
C GLN A 110 -16.51 -12.68 -24.85
N GLY A 111 -16.38 -11.44 -24.35
CA GLY A 111 -15.33 -10.51 -24.79
C GLY A 111 -15.49 -10.07 -26.26
N ASP A 112 -16.73 -9.92 -26.73
CA ASP A 112 -17.01 -9.41 -28.08
C ASP A 112 -16.53 -7.96 -28.19
N ALA A 113 -15.59 -7.71 -29.10
CA ALA A 113 -14.99 -6.41 -29.33
C ALA A 113 -15.97 -5.36 -29.90
N LEU A 114 -17.13 -5.79 -30.42
CA LEU A 114 -18.19 -4.90 -30.92
C LEU A 114 -19.15 -4.45 -29.81
N ARG A 115 -19.10 -5.09 -28.65
CA ARG A 115 -19.92 -4.75 -27.47
C ARG A 115 -19.11 -3.91 -26.49
N GLU A 116 -19.81 -3.33 -25.53
CA GLU A 116 -19.16 -2.54 -24.48
C GLU A 116 -18.18 -3.38 -23.65
N ASP A 117 -17.08 -2.74 -23.24
CA ASP A 117 -16.09 -3.33 -22.34
C ASP A 117 -16.60 -3.28 -20.90
N ASP A 118 -17.25 -4.38 -20.50
CA ASP A 118 -17.78 -4.54 -19.14
C ASP A 118 -16.69 -4.62 -18.06
N LEU A 119 -15.49 -5.09 -18.39
CA LEU A 119 -14.39 -5.12 -17.42
C LEU A 119 -13.98 -3.69 -17.06
N SER A 120 -13.80 -2.84 -18.07
CA SER A 120 -13.58 -1.41 -17.85
C SER A 120 -14.74 -0.75 -17.11
N PHE A 121 -15.99 -1.17 -17.35
CA PHE A 121 -17.15 -0.65 -16.61
C PHE A 121 -17.09 -0.99 -15.10
N LEU A 122 -16.75 -2.22 -14.72
CA LEU A 122 -16.62 -2.59 -13.31
C LEU A 122 -15.56 -1.76 -12.58
N VAL A 123 -14.43 -1.48 -13.24
CA VAL A 123 -13.40 -0.60 -12.68
C VAL A 123 -13.91 0.84 -12.57
N ARG A 124 -14.70 1.33 -13.55
CA ARG A 124 -15.35 2.66 -13.46
C ARG A 124 -16.39 2.75 -12.34
N CYS A 125 -17.09 1.67 -11.99
CA CYS A 125 -17.97 1.64 -10.83
C CYS A 125 -17.22 1.94 -9.53
N PHE A 126 -16.07 1.30 -9.31
CA PHE A 126 -15.20 1.61 -8.18
C PHE A 126 -14.67 3.06 -8.26
N ALA A 127 -14.25 3.49 -9.45
CA ALA A 127 -13.76 4.86 -9.70
C ALA A 127 -14.75 5.96 -9.32
N ALA A 128 -16.05 5.69 -9.41
CA ALA A 128 -17.10 6.65 -9.14
C ALA A 128 -17.28 6.93 -7.64
N LEU A 129 -16.88 5.99 -6.76
CA LEU A 129 -17.11 6.07 -5.31
C LEU A 129 -16.67 7.39 -4.65
N PRO A 130 -15.45 7.93 -4.86
CA PRO A 130 -15.03 9.17 -4.21
C PRO A 130 -15.95 10.38 -4.47
N LYS A 131 -16.61 10.40 -5.64
CA LYS A 131 -17.53 11.49 -6.05
C LYS A 131 -19.01 11.11 -5.92
N SER A 132 -19.30 9.87 -5.51
CA SER A 132 -20.65 9.33 -5.37
C SER A 132 -21.51 10.12 -4.38
N LYS A 133 -22.82 9.91 -4.43
CA LYS A 133 -23.76 10.44 -3.44
C LYS A 133 -23.54 9.78 -2.06
N GLY A 134 -23.08 8.53 -2.04
CA GLY A 134 -22.74 7.79 -0.83
C GLY A 134 -21.62 8.42 0.03
N LYS A 135 -20.73 9.23 -0.55
CA LYS A 135 -19.59 9.90 0.14
C LYS A 135 -18.63 8.95 0.87
N ALA A 136 -18.60 7.68 0.47
CA ALA A 136 -17.63 6.69 0.91
C ALA A 136 -16.79 6.19 -0.27
N SER A 137 -15.61 5.66 0.02
CA SER A 137 -14.68 5.13 -0.98
C SER A 137 -13.92 3.94 -0.41
N GLY A 138 -13.17 3.23 -1.25
CA GLY A 138 -12.45 2.03 -0.86
C GLY A 138 -11.06 1.94 -1.46
N PHE A 139 -10.45 0.77 -1.27
CA PHE A 139 -9.14 0.43 -1.80
C PHE A 139 -9.27 -0.65 -2.87
N ASN A 140 -8.67 -0.44 -4.05
CA ASN A 140 -8.82 -1.34 -5.19
C ASN A 140 -8.31 -2.76 -4.87
N GLY A 141 -7.22 -2.86 -4.10
CA GLY A 141 -6.70 -4.15 -3.62
C GLY A 141 -7.58 -4.89 -2.61
N MET A 142 -8.80 -4.41 -2.37
CA MET A 142 -9.83 -5.02 -1.53
C MET A 142 -11.23 -4.90 -2.17
N ILE A 143 -11.28 -4.99 -3.51
CA ILE A 143 -12.54 -5.18 -4.25
C ILE A 143 -12.79 -6.68 -4.38
N PHE A 144 -13.92 -7.11 -3.84
CA PHE A 144 -14.40 -8.49 -3.89
C PHE A 144 -15.64 -8.58 -4.76
N TYR A 145 -15.82 -9.71 -5.43
CA TYR A 145 -16.92 -9.90 -6.36
C TYR A 145 -17.79 -11.10 -5.99
N ILE A 146 -19.10 -10.97 -6.14
CA ILE A 146 -20.06 -12.07 -6.08
C ILE A 146 -20.81 -12.10 -7.41
N ALA A 147 -20.73 -13.22 -8.12
CA ALA A 147 -21.62 -13.52 -9.25
C ALA A 147 -22.90 -14.19 -8.73
N THR A 148 -24.05 -13.72 -9.20
CA THR A 148 -25.36 -14.28 -8.81
C THR A 148 -26.02 -15.08 -9.92
N SER A 149 -25.34 -15.26 -11.05
CA SER A 149 -25.85 -15.94 -12.24
C SER A 149 -24.72 -16.56 -13.06
N ASN A 150 -25.09 -17.36 -14.06
CA ASN A 150 -24.12 -17.98 -14.95
C ASN A 150 -23.35 -16.92 -15.76
N SER A 151 -24.04 -15.95 -16.35
CA SER A 151 -23.43 -14.84 -17.12
C SER A 151 -22.48 -13.99 -16.28
N SER A 152 -22.86 -13.68 -15.05
CA SER A 152 -21.97 -12.94 -14.14
C SER A 152 -20.77 -13.79 -13.70
N SER A 153 -20.93 -15.11 -13.52
CA SER A 153 -19.82 -16.02 -13.21
C SER A 153 -18.80 -16.10 -14.37
N ALA A 154 -19.29 -16.14 -15.62
CA ALA A 154 -18.45 -16.07 -16.80
C ALA A 154 -17.74 -14.71 -16.92
N LEU A 155 -18.41 -13.60 -16.59
CA LEU A 155 -17.78 -12.28 -16.59
C LEU A 155 -16.65 -12.16 -15.56
N LEU A 156 -16.85 -12.67 -14.34
CA LEU A 156 -15.79 -12.68 -13.31
C LEU A 156 -14.59 -13.54 -13.71
N SER A 157 -14.86 -14.65 -14.39
CA SER A 157 -13.80 -15.49 -14.95
C SER A 157 -12.99 -14.72 -15.99
N LEU A 158 -13.67 -14.07 -16.94
CA LEU A 158 -13.03 -13.19 -17.91
C LEU A 158 -12.23 -12.04 -17.25
N LEU A 159 -12.76 -11.43 -16.19
CA LEU A 159 -12.05 -10.41 -15.40
C LEU A 159 -10.74 -10.97 -14.84
N SER A 160 -10.78 -12.15 -14.22
CA SER A 160 -9.58 -12.79 -13.67
C SER A 160 -8.55 -13.17 -14.74
N GLU A 161 -9.00 -13.52 -15.95
CA GLU A 161 -8.11 -13.88 -17.05
C GLU A 161 -7.42 -12.69 -17.71
N LYS A 162 -8.09 -11.52 -17.74
CA LYS A 162 -7.65 -10.34 -18.50
C LYS A 162 -7.11 -9.22 -17.61
N GLN A 163 -7.69 -9.04 -16.43
CA GLN A 163 -7.39 -7.96 -15.49
C GLN A 163 -7.35 -8.49 -14.05
N PRO A 164 -6.50 -9.49 -13.76
CA PRO A 164 -6.45 -10.10 -12.43
C PRO A 164 -6.18 -9.06 -11.33
N ILE A 165 -5.37 -8.03 -11.61
CA ILE A 165 -5.05 -6.97 -10.64
C ILE A 165 -6.27 -6.23 -10.07
N ASP A 166 -7.38 -6.19 -10.81
CA ASP A 166 -8.63 -5.54 -10.39
C ASP A 166 -9.60 -6.50 -9.66
N CYS A 167 -9.21 -7.77 -9.49
CA CYS A 167 -9.95 -8.77 -8.75
C CYS A 167 -9.12 -9.26 -7.55
N SER A 168 -9.51 -8.83 -6.35
CA SER A 168 -8.85 -9.29 -5.11
C SER A 168 -9.35 -10.67 -4.70
N ALA A 169 -10.65 -10.92 -4.80
CA ALA A 169 -11.21 -12.27 -4.73
C ALA A 169 -12.60 -12.29 -5.36
N MET A 170 -13.04 -13.47 -5.77
CA MET A 170 -14.34 -13.66 -6.43
C MET A 170 -15.10 -14.86 -5.89
N MET A 171 -16.42 -14.77 -5.86
CA MET A 171 -17.34 -15.86 -5.56
C MET A 171 -18.21 -16.11 -6.80
N LEU A 172 -18.16 -17.33 -7.33
CA LEU A 172 -18.76 -17.68 -8.62
C LEU A 172 -19.18 -19.16 -8.69
N GLY A 173 -20.08 -19.46 -9.62
CA GLY A 173 -20.68 -20.78 -9.78
C GLY A 173 -20.54 -21.33 -11.19
N ALA A 174 -21.63 -21.88 -11.71
CA ALA A 174 -21.70 -22.46 -13.06
C ALA A 174 -21.61 -21.39 -14.16
N TYR A 175 -21.25 -21.82 -15.37
CA TYR A 175 -21.17 -20.96 -16.55
C TYR A 175 -22.36 -21.15 -17.50
N PRO A 176 -22.58 -20.20 -18.43
CA PRO A 176 -23.40 -20.44 -19.60
C PRO A 176 -22.80 -21.59 -20.42
N LYS A 177 -23.64 -22.37 -21.11
CA LYS A 177 -23.18 -23.55 -21.86
C LYS A 177 -22.22 -23.22 -23.01
N ASP A 178 -22.24 -21.98 -23.47
CA ASP A 178 -21.48 -21.42 -24.58
C ASP A 178 -20.21 -20.67 -24.15
N TYR A 179 -19.93 -20.61 -22.85
CA TYR A 179 -18.71 -19.99 -22.32
C TYR A 179 -17.67 -21.02 -21.92
N HIS A 180 -16.41 -20.70 -22.24
CA HIS A 180 -15.23 -21.45 -21.85
C HIS A 180 -14.10 -20.49 -21.48
N ILE A 181 -13.28 -20.89 -20.51
CA ILE A 181 -12.10 -20.16 -20.04
C ILE A 181 -11.06 -20.15 -21.18
N ALA A 182 -10.55 -18.98 -21.53
CA ALA A 182 -9.66 -18.82 -22.66
C ALA A 182 -8.26 -19.37 -22.36
N GLN A 183 -7.75 -20.20 -23.27
CA GLN A 183 -6.43 -20.82 -23.06
C GLN A 183 -5.29 -19.79 -22.99
N GLY A 184 -5.40 -18.67 -23.71
CA GLY A 184 -4.42 -17.58 -23.77
C GLY A 184 -4.62 -16.42 -22.78
N GLY A 185 -5.36 -16.64 -21.68
CA GLY A 185 -5.43 -15.66 -20.58
C GLY A 185 -4.07 -15.43 -19.90
N LEU A 186 -3.97 -14.44 -19.01
CA LEU A 186 -2.72 -14.08 -18.32
C LEU A 186 -2.22 -15.17 -17.33
N ARG A 187 -3.07 -16.13 -16.97
CA ARG A 187 -2.78 -17.25 -16.04
C ARG A 187 -2.16 -16.82 -14.72
N GLN A 188 -2.70 -15.75 -14.12
CA GLN A 188 -2.24 -15.24 -12.83
C GLN A 188 -3.11 -15.77 -11.70
N SER A 189 -2.53 -15.95 -10.51
CA SER A 189 -3.27 -16.40 -9.33
C SER A 189 -4.45 -15.48 -9.01
N VAL A 190 -5.54 -16.10 -8.58
CA VAL A 190 -6.78 -15.42 -8.17
C VAL A 190 -7.43 -16.20 -7.03
N ASN A 191 -7.77 -15.48 -5.97
CA ASN A 191 -8.49 -16.04 -4.84
C ASN A 191 -9.97 -16.21 -5.18
N ALA A 192 -10.53 -17.39 -4.92
CA ALA A 192 -11.89 -17.70 -5.37
C ALA A 192 -12.69 -18.55 -4.38
N TRP A 193 -14.00 -18.36 -4.40
CA TRP A 193 -14.99 -19.19 -3.73
C TRP A 193 -15.95 -19.78 -4.76
N VAL A 194 -15.90 -21.10 -4.94
CA VAL A 194 -16.74 -21.82 -5.89
C VAL A 194 -17.90 -22.44 -5.12
N TYR A 195 -19.11 -21.90 -5.26
CA TYR A 195 -20.27 -22.31 -4.43
C TYR A 195 -21.08 -23.47 -5.02
N GLU A 196 -20.75 -23.95 -6.22
CA GLU A 196 -21.38 -25.11 -6.85
C GLU A 196 -20.43 -25.80 -7.86
N GLU A 197 -20.84 -26.94 -8.42
CA GLU A 197 -19.97 -27.74 -9.30
C GLU A 197 -19.65 -27.01 -10.62
N ASN A 198 -18.36 -26.67 -10.79
CA ASN A 198 -17.81 -26.14 -12.04
C ASN A 198 -16.40 -26.73 -12.25
N LYS A 199 -16.31 -27.80 -13.03
CA LYS A 199 -15.05 -28.54 -13.24
C LYS A 199 -14.00 -27.71 -13.98
N GLU A 200 -14.41 -26.99 -15.02
CA GLU A 200 -13.52 -26.16 -15.83
C GLU A 200 -12.87 -25.04 -14.99
N LEU A 201 -13.66 -24.37 -14.14
CA LEU A 201 -13.16 -23.38 -13.20
C LEU A 201 -12.20 -23.99 -12.18
N GLN A 202 -12.53 -25.14 -11.59
CA GLN A 202 -11.68 -25.76 -10.60
C GLN A 202 -10.32 -26.18 -11.18
N GLU A 203 -10.30 -26.73 -12.40
CA GLU A 203 -9.05 -27.06 -13.10
C GLU A 203 -8.22 -25.80 -13.36
N TYR A 204 -8.85 -24.72 -13.82
CA TYR A 204 -8.19 -23.42 -13.99
C TYR A 204 -7.59 -22.89 -12.68
N LEU A 205 -8.36 -22.89 -11.58
CA LEU A 205 -7.91 -22.40 -10.28
C LEU A 205 -6.78 -23.24 -9.70
N ILE A 206 -6.78 -24.57 -9.92
CA ILE A 206 -5.69 -25.46 -9.52
C ILE A 206 -4.38 -25.07 -10.21
N GLU A 207 -4.46 -24.78 -11.51
CA GLU A 207 -3.33 -24.35 -12.33
C GLU A 207 -2.79 -22.99 -11.89
N VAL A 208 -3.63 -21.94 -11.93
CA VAL A 208 -3.17 -20.55 -11.75
C VAL A 208 -2.80 -20.21 -10.31
N ASN A 209 -3.37 -20.91 -9.33
CA ASN A 209 -2.97 -20.77 -7.93
C ASN A 209 -1.82 -21.70 -7.54
N HIS A 210 -1.32 -22.54 -8.44
CA HIS A 210 -0.21 -23.46 -8.17
C HIS A 210 -0.44 -24.29 -6.91
N ILE A 211 -1.58 -24.98 -6.84
CA ILE A 211 -2.02 -25.67 -5.63
C ILE A 211 -1.02 -26.74 -5.19
N GLY A 212 -0.69 -26.71 -3.89
CA GLY A 212 0.18 -27.69 -3.23
C GLY A 212 -0.55 -28.60 -2.26
N SER A 213 -1.69 -28.14 -1.71
CA SER A 213 -2.43 -28.89 -0.70
C SER A 213 -3.94 -28.68 -0.82
N LYS A 214 -4.68 -29.68 -0.34
CA LYS A 214 -6.14 -29.67 -0.20
C LYS A 214 -6.50 -30.11 1.22
N SER A 215 -7.41 -29.39 1.85
CA SER A 215 -8.06 -29.80 3.10
C SER A 215 -9.57 -29.78 2.94
N VAL A 216 -10.28 -30.61 3.70
CA VAL A 216 -11.75 -30.70 3.66
C VAL A 216 -12.28 -30.65 5.09
N SER A 217 -13.19 -29.74 5.37
CA SER A 217 -13.93 -29.64 6.64
C SER A 217 -15.38 -29.29 6.35
N ASP A 218 -16.33 -29.99 6.99
CA ASP A 218 -17.76 -29.67 6.91
C ASP A 218 -18.32 -29.52 5.48
N GLY A 219 -17.84 -30.34 4.55
CA GLY A 219 -18.25 -30.30 3.13
C GLY A 219 -17.59 -29.19 2.30
N LEU A 220 -16.76 -28.34 2.91
CA LEU A 220 -15.99 -27.29 2.26
C LEU A 220 -14.57 -27.79 1.97
N SER A 221 -14.15 -27.71 0.70
CA SER A 221 -12.76 -28.00 0.29
C SER A 221 -11.95 -26.70 0.20
N LYS A 222 -10.85 -26.58 0.93
CA LYS A 222 -9.86 -25.50 0.81
C LYS A 222 -8.63 -25.99 0.06
N TYR A 223 -8.24 -25.27 -0.99
CA TYR A 223 -7.04 -25.50 -1.76
C TYR A 223 -6.06 -24.35 -1.54
N THR A 224 -4.81 -24.68 -1.21
CA THR A 224 -3.78 -23.68 -0.89
C THR A 224 -2.56 -23.85 -1.77
N SER A 225 -2.04 -22.74 -2.29
CA SER A 225 -0.84 -22.71 -3.13
C SER A 225 0.40 -23.20 -2.41
N LYS A 226 1.33 -23.81 -3.16
CA LYS A 226 2.69 -24.08 -2.67
C LYS A 226 3.65 -22.89 -2.79
N LEU A 227 3.28 -21.86 -3.57
CA LEU A 227 4.14 -20.70 -3.83
C LEU A 227 3.85 -19.52 -2.89
N ASN A 228 2.59 -19.32 -2.53
CA ASN A 228 2.16 -18.29 -1.60
C ASN A 228 0.89 -18.76 -0.87
N GLU A 229 0.96 -19.00 0.43
CA GLU A 229 -0.19 -19.51 1.21
C GLU A 229 -1.43 -18.58 1.20
N ASN A 230 -1.23 -17.29 0.87
CA ASN A 230 -2.32 -16.32 0.70
C ASN A 230 -3.05 -16.48 -0.65
N ASN A 231 -2.52 -17.29 -1.58
CA ASN A 231 -3.20 -17.71 -2.79
C ASN A 231 -3.99 -18.99 -2.50
N MET A 232 -5.31 -18.90 -2.53
CA MET A 232 -6.19 -20.00 -2.15
C MET A 232 -7.54 -19.94 -2.85
N HIS A 233 -8.20 -21.09 -2.94
CA HIS A 233 -9.60 -21.12 -3.31
C HIS A 233 -10.38 -22.17 -2.52
N PHE A 234 -11.68 -21.94 -2.43
CA PHE A 234 -12.63 -22.81 -1.74
C PHE A 234 -13.62 -23.40 -2.74
N VAL A 235 -14.06 -24.63 -2.50
CA VAL A 235 -15.10 -25.31 -3.27
C VAL A 235 -16.14 -25.88 -2.31
N SER A 236 -17.39 -25.53 -2.56
CA SER A 236 -18.59 -25.93 -1.85
C SER A 236 -19.64 -26.40 -2.85
N SER A 237 -20.64 -27.15 -2.38
CA SER A 237 -21.75 -27.67 -3.19
C SER A 237 -23.12 -27.27 -2.64
N THR A 238 -23.18 -26.20 -1.83
CA THR A 238 -24.39 -25.73 -1.15
C THR A 238 -25.21 -24.73 -1.97
N GLY A 239 -24.65 -24.24 -3.10
CA GLY A 239 -25.23 -23.18 -3.91
C GLY A 239 -25.09 -21.79 -3.27
N LEU A 240 -25.42 -20.74 -4.03
CA LEU A 240 -25.38 -19.37 -3.53
C LEU A 240 -26.50 -19.13 -2.51
N ASN A 241 -26.13 -18.84 -1.27
CA ASN A 241 -27.05 -18.51 -0.19
C ASN A 241 -26.35 -17.64 0.87
N ALA A 242 -27.12 -17.10 1.82
CA ALA A 242 -26.59 -16.20 2.85
C ALA A 242 -25.51 -16.82 3.74
N ASN A 243 -25.63 -18.11 4.08
CA ASN A 243 -24.62 -18.80 4.89
C ASN A 243 -23.31 -18.97 4.10
N GLU A 244 -23.42 -19.24 2.80
CA GLU A 244 -22.27 -19.35 1.91
C GLU A 244 -21.50 -18.03 1.78
N ILE A 245 -22.22 -16.92 1.65
CA ILE A 245 -21.61 -15.58 1.62
C ILE A 245 -20.94 -15.23 2.93
N LYS A 246 -21.58 -15.56 4.07
CA LYS A 246 -20.97 -15.36 5.38
C LYS A 246 -19.65 -16.14 5.50
N ASN A 247 -19.64 -17.42 5.10
CA ASN A 247 -18.43 -18.25 5.10
C ASN A 247 -17.35 -17.69 4.16
N ALA A 248 -17.73 -17.26 2.95
CA ALA A 248 -16.81 -16.64 2.01
C ALA A 248 -16.21 -15.34 2.57
N TRP A 249 -17.00 -14.54 3.28
CA TRP A 249 -16.49 -13.36 3.96
C TRP A 249 -15.48 -13.73 5.06
N GLU A 250 -15.85 -14.64 5.96
CA GLU A 250 -15.05 -15.01 7.13
C GLU A 250 -13.74 -15.70 6.75
N LEU A 251 -13.73 -16.54 5.70
CA LEU A 251 -12.60 -17.40 5.37
C LEU A 251 -11.77 -16.94 4.17
N LEU A 252 -12.33 -16.08 3.31
CA LEU A 252 -11.66 -15.64 2.08
C LEU A 252 -11.57 -14.12 1.98
N PHE A 253 -12.70 -13.41 1.88
CA PHE A 253 -12.69 -11.98 1.56
C PHE A 253 -12.06 -11.14 2.68
N SER A 254 -12.41 -11.38 3.94
CA SER A 254 -11.87 -10.60 5.06
C SER A 254 -10.38 -10.82 5.31
N GLU A 255 -9.83 -11.94 4.82
CA GLU A 255 -8.43 -12.36 4.94
C GLU A 255 -7.59 -12.02 3.70
N THR A 256 -8.24 -11.55 2.61
CA THR A 256 -7.58 -11.32 1.34
C THR A 256 -7.26 -9.84 1.13
N ARG A 257 -6.04 -9.58 0.67
CA ARG A 257 -5.66 -8.32 0.03
C ARG A 257 -4.76 -8.58 -1.15
N ARG A 258 -5.09 -7.97 -2.29
CA ARG A 258 -4.24 -7.96 -3.48
C ARG A 258 -3.51 -6.63 -3.57
N TRP A 259 -2.26 -6.61 -3.15
CA TRP A 259 -1.43 -5.43 -3.25
C TRP A 259 -1.00 -5.18 -4.68
N ARG A 260 -0.98 -3.91 -5.09
CA ARG A 260 -0.60 -3.50 -6.45
C ARG A 260 0.86 -3.08 -6.51
N ASN A 261 1.71 -3.98 -6.04
CA ASN A 261 3.16 -3.85 -5.97
C ASN A 261 3.89 -4.69 -7.02
N ASP A 262 3.17 -5.24 -7.99
CA ASP A 262 3.67 -5.88 -9.20
C ASP A 262 2.67 -5.61 -10.33
N THR A 263 3.05 -5.83 -11.59
CA THR A 263 2.17 -5.73 -12.78
C THR A 263 0.83 -6.46 -12.60
N TYR A 264 0.84 -7.60 -11.89
CA TYR A 264 -0.38 -8.36 -11.61
C TYR A 264 -0.80 -8.27 -10.13
N GLY A 265 -0.04 -7.55 -9.32
CA GLY A 265 -0.22 -7.51 -7.87
C GLY A 265 0.15 -8.82 -7.16
N THR A 266 0.25 -8.74 -5.83
CA THR A 266 0.60 -9.88 -4.97
C THR A 266 -0.39 -10.03 -3.83
N TYR A 267 -0.66 -11.27 -3.44
CA TYR A 267 -1.46 -11.55 -2.26
C TYR A 267 -0.60 -11.49 -1.02
N GLN A 268 -1.06 -10.74 -0.03
CA GLN A 268 -0.46 -10.71 1.30
C GLN A 268 -1.54 -10.94 2.34
N LYS A 269 -1.13 -11.48 3.48
CA LYS A 269 -2.00 -11.73 4.60
C LYS A 269 -2.53 -10.40 5.15
N ARG A 270 -3.79 -10.36 5.56
CA ARG A 270 -4.31 -9.25 6.36
C ARG A 270 -3.70 -9.29 7.76
N THR A 271 -3.36 -8.13 8.30
CA THR A 271 -2.88 -8.04 9.68
C THR A 271 -4.07 -7.86 10.62
N ASN A 272 -4.24 -8.77 11.58
CA ASN A 272 -5.13 -8.58 12.73
C ASN A 272 -4.31 -7.95 13.87
N PHE A 273 -4.21 -6.63 13.88
CA PHE A 273 -3.40 -5.86 14.82
C PHE A 273 -3.75 -6.18 16.28
N THR A 274 -5.03 -6.43 16.59
CA THR A 274 -5.48 -6.86 17.92
C THR A 274 -4.87 -8.20 18.33
N GLU A 275 -4.94 -9.23 17.49
CA GLU A 275 -4.34 -10.54 17.79
C GLU A 275 -2.81 -10.50 17.81
N TRP A 276 -2.20 -9.64 17.00
CA TRP A 276 -0.77 -9.36 17.08
C TRP A 276 -0.38 -8.64 18.38
N GLY A 277 -1.33 -8.03 19.09
CA GLY A 277 -1.06 -7.28 20.31
C GLY A 277 -0.39 -5.94 20.04
N PHE A 278 -0.77 -5.26 18.96
CA PHE A 278 -0.45 -3.85 18.79
C PHE A 278 -1.08 -3.03 19.91
N VAL A 279 -0.43 -1.93 20.28
CA VAL A 279 -0.96 -0.94 21.21
C VAL A 279 -1.25 0.34 20.42
N GLY A 280 -2.51 0.77 20.44
CA GLY A 280 -2.95 2.00 19.78
C GLY A 280 -3.09 3.14 20.77
N HIS A 281 -2.44 4.26 20.49
CA HIS A 281 -2.61 5.53 21.17
C HIS A 281 -3.36 6.46 20.23
N VAL A 282 -4.67 6.64 20.44
CA VAL A 282 -5.57 7.35 19.52
C VAL A 282 -5.96 8.70 20.09
N ASN A 283 -5.67 9.77 19.36
CA ASN A 283 -5.89 11.16 19.77
C ASN A 283 -5.40 11.45 21.21
N ASP A 284 -4.20 10.95 21.51
CA ASP A 284 -3.54 11.02 22.81
C ASP A 284 -2.88 12.41 23.00
N ASP A 285 -3.05 13.01 24.18
CA ASP A 285 -2.50 14.33 24.55
C ASP A 285 -1.29 14.27 25.51
N TYR A 286 -0.79 13.07 25.83
CA TYR A 286 0.27 12.85 26.81
C TYR A 286 1.62 13.47 26.40
N LEU A 287 1.93 13.52 25.10
CA LEU A 287 3.21 14.08 24.62
C LEU A 287 3.30 15.60 24.81
N THR A 288 2.18 16.31 24.96
CA THR A 288 2.08 17.77 25.21
C THR A 288 2.78 18.71 24.23
N VAL A 289 3.38 18.20 23.15
CA VAL A 289 4.00 19.00 22.07
C VAL A 289 2.95 19.66 21.17
N ASN A 290 3.41 20.53 20.26
CA ASN A 290 2.55 21.21 19.29
C ASN A 290 1.38 21.97 19.95
N ASN A 291 1.66 22.64 21.07
CA ASN A 291 0.66 23.36 21.87
C ASN A 291 -0.51 22.47 22.36
N GLY A 292 -0.21 21.24 22.76
CA GLY A 292 -1.21 20.27 23.24
C GLY A 292 -2.00 19.59 22.14
N PHE A 293 -1.46 19.55 20.91
CA PHE A 293 -2.08 18.82 19.81
C PHE A 293 -2.16 17.32 20.14
N LYS A 294 -3.30 16.71 19.83
CA LYS A 294 -3.55 15.29 20.06
C LYS A 294 -2.92 14.45 18.96
N HIS A 295 -2.05 13.53 19.33
CA HIS A 295 -1.31 12.69 18.41
C HIS A 295 -1.87 11.28 18.34
N THR A 296 -1.56 10.55 17.27
CA THR A 296 -1.94 9.15 17.13
C THR A 296 -0.75 8.33 16.67
N TRP A 297 -0.48 7.23 17.34
CA TRP A 297 0.52 6.25 16.91
C TRP A 297 0.11 4.85 17.34
N TYR A 298 0.68 3.87 16.66
CA TYR A 298 0.54 2.46 17.00
C TYR A 298 1.94 1.89 17.19
N GLU A 299 2.10 1.05 18.19
CA GLU A 299 3.37 0.37 18.44
C GLU A 299 3.17 -1.14 18.48
N TYR A 300 4.20 -1.84 18.02
CA TYR A 300 4.29 -3.29 18.14
C TYR A 300 5.55 -3.65 18.94
N VAL A 301 5.32 -4.27 20.09
CA VAL A 301 6.33 -4.89 20.92
C VAL A 301 6.19 -6.41 20.81
N PRO A 302 7.20 -7.11 20.23
CA PRO A 302 7.22 -8.57 20.17
C PRO A 302 6.97 -9.21 21.53
N GLU A 303 6.20 -10.30 21.56
CA GLU A 303 5.80 -10.97 22.81
C GLU A 303 6.99 -11.33 23.71
N GLN A 304 8.10 -11.77 23.10
CA GLN A 304 9.33 -12.14 23.79
C GLN A 304 10.07 -10.96 24.45
N LEU A 305 9.74 -9.72 24.09
CA LEU A 305 10.33 -8.50 24.67
C LEU A 305 9.43 -7.87 25.74
N ARG A 306 8.18 -8.29 25.86
CA ARG A 306 7.23 -7.68 26.81
C ARG A 306 7.67 -7.96 28.25
N GLY A 307 7.94 -6.90 29.00
CA GLY A 307 8.39 -6.98 30.40
C GLY A 307 9.85 -7.37 30.59
N THR A 308 10.65 -7.42 29.52
CA THR A 308 12.10 -7.54 29.63
C THR A 308 12.73 -6.16 29.84
N GLU A 309 13.96 -6.13 30.34
CA GLU A 309 14.80 -4.92 30.45
C GLU A 309 15.92 -4.92 29.38
N GLU A 310 15.83 -5.81 28.40
CA GLU A 310 16.81 -5.92 27.33
C GLU A 310 16.71 -4.71 26.40
N LYS A 311 17.83 -3.99 26.23
CA LYS A 311 17.86 -2.85 25.31
C LYS A 311 17.80 -3.30 23.85
N VAL A 312 16.73 -2.94 23.17
CA VAL A 312 16.44 -3.37 21.79
C VAL A 312 16.36 -2.19 20.81
N PRO A 313 16.55 -2.41 19.49
CA PRO A 313 16.37 -1.37 18.50
C PRO A 313 14.95 -0.81 18.46
N LEU A 314 14.84 0.41 17.94
CA LEU A 314 13.58 1.09 17.67
C LEU A 314 13.51 1.48 16.19
N VAL A 315 12.45 1.08 15.50
CA VAL A 315 12.19 1.45 14.11
C VAL A 315 10.94 2.33 14.03
N PHE A 316 11.04 3.49 13.37
CA PHE A 316 9.88 4.27 12.97
C PHE A 316 9.52 3.97 11.53
N TYR A 317 8.23 3.71 11.25
CA TYR A 317 7.71 3.62 9.89
C TYR A 317 6.66 4.69 9.62
N PHE A 318 6.97 5.61 8.71
CA PHE A 318 6.08 6.68 8.29
C PHE A 318 5.23 6.26 7.08
N HIS A 319 3.91 6.35 7.21
CA HIS A 319 2.97 6.01 6.13
C HIS A 319 3.05 7.02 4.94
N GLY A 320 2.59 6.61 3.76
CA GLY A 320 2.50 7.50 2.59
C GLY A 320 1.44 8.59 2.69
N GLY A 321 1.39 9.50 1.72
CA GLY A 321 0.38 10.55 1.68
C GLY A 321 -1.03 10.02 1.51
N ALA A 322 -2.00 10.68 2.16
CA ALA A 322 -3.39 10.24 2.20
C ALA A 322 -3.60 8.80 2.72
N CYS A 323 -2.61 8.24 3.45
CA CYS A 323 -2.69 6.94 4.10
C CYS A 323 -2.85 7.08 5.62
N VAL A 324 -2.95 5.94 6.30
CA VAL A 324 -3.06 5.87 7.77
C VAL A 324 -2.03 4.87 8.34
N PRO A 325 -1.66 4.96 9.63
CA PRO A 325 -0.59 4.13 10.20
C PRO A 325 -0.81 2.63 10.05
N LEU A 326 -2.01 2.12 10.34
CA LEU A 326 -2.34 0.69 10.22
C LEU A 326 -2.28 0.20 8.77
N TYR A 327 -2.62 1.06 7.79
CA TYR A 327 -2.34 0.75 6.38
C TYR A 327 -0.85 0.62 6.13
N GLY A 328 -0.04 1.54 6.67
CA GLY A 328 1.41 1.48 6.55
C GLY A 328 2.03 0.23 7.21
N ALA A 329 1.48 -0.18 8.35
CA ALA A 329 1.89 -1.39 9.05
C ALA A 329 1.63 -2.65 8.23
N GLU A 330 0.44 -2.78 7.64
CA GLU A 330 0.09 -3.90 6.74
C GLU A 330 0.84 -3.83 5.40
N GLN A 331 1.14 -2.64 4.89
CA GLN A 331 1.87 -2.46 3.63
C GLN A 331 3.34 -2.91 3.73
N SER A 332 3.95 -2.72 4.91
CA SER A 332 5.38 -2.91 5.12
C SER A 332 5.74 -4.19 5.86
N ASP A 333 4.84 -4.78 6.63
CA ASP A 333 5.12 -5.90 7.54
C ASP A 333 6.36 -5.68 8.42
N TRP A 334 6.68 -4.43 8.78
CA TRP A 334 7.79 -4.17 9.69
C TRP A 334 7.64 -4.90 11.03
N HIS A 335 6.40 -5.15 11.48
CA HIS A 335 6.08 -5.91 12.69
C HIS A 335 6.44 -7.40 12.59
N GLU A 336 6.38 -8.01 11.40
CA GLU A 336 6.87 -9.37 11.16
C GLU A 336 8.39 -9.46 11.31
N ILE A 337 9.12 -8.45 10.81
CA ILE A 337 10.57 -8.37 10.98
C ILE A 337 10.91 -8.11 12.45
N ALA A 338 10.19 -7.18 13.10
CA ALA A 338 10.33 -6.87 14.52
C ALA A 338 10.22 -8.13 15.40
N LYS A 339 9.23 -8.98 15.10
CA LYS A 339 9.05 -10.27 15.79
C LYS A 339 10.21 -11.24 15.56
N LYS A 340 10.78 -11.29 14.36
CA LYS A 340 11.86 -12.23 14.01
C LYS A 340 13.22 -11.77 14.52
N GLU A 341 13.43 -10.47 14.59
CA GLU A 341 14.74 -9.84 14.79
C GLU A 341 14.83 -9.07 16.13
N ASN A 342 13.81 -9.20 16.98
CA ASN A 342 13.75 -8.65 18.34
C ASN A 342 13.98 -7.12 18.40
N PHE A 343 13.09 -6.36 17.78
CA PHE A 343 13.04 -4.90 17.94
C PHE A 343 11.61 -4.38 18.09
N ILE A 344 11.47 -3.12 18.50
CA ILE A 344 10.18 -2.44 18.61
C ILE A 344 9.97 -1.59 17.36
N VAL A 345 8.75 -1.57 16.82
CA VAL A 345 8.37 -0.70 15.70
C VAL A 345 7.21 0.21 16.08
N VAL A 346 7.28 1.47 15.62
CA VAL A 346 6.26 2.50 15.84
C VAL A 346 5.76 3.04 14.50
N TYR A 347 4.44 3.16 14.39
CA TYR A 347 3.70 3.64 13.24
C TYR A 347 2.92 4.91 13.62
N PRO A 348 3.53 6.11 13.51
CA PRO A 348 2.86 7.37 13.83
C PRO A 348 1.95 7.85 12.69
N LYS A 349 0.90 8.60 13.06
CA LYS A 349 0.00 9.33 12.14
C LYS A 349 0.52 10.76 11.94
N ALA A 350 0.59 11.22 10.70
CA ALA A 350 0.90 12.62 10.41
C ALA A 350 -0.11 13.57 11.09
N SER A 351 0.36 14.70 11.61
CA SER A 351 -0.45 15.60 12.46
C SER A 351 -1.66 16.18 11.73
N ILE A 352 -1.50 16.62 10.46
CA ILE A 352 -2.59 17.27 9.71
C ILE A 352 -2.86 16.53 8.39
N GLY A 353 -4.15 16.28 8.11
CA GLY A 353 -4.62 15.92 6.78
C GLY A 353 -4.03 14.63 6.19
N LYS A 354 -3.45 13.76 7.02
CA LYS A 354 -2.67 12.58 6.59
C LYS A 354 -1.46 12.96 5.71
N MET A 355 -0.93 14.17 5.94
CA MET A 355 0.20 14.77 5.22
C MET A 355 1.33 15.15 6.18
N TRP A 356 2.53 14.63 5.95
CA TRP A 356 3.71 14.85 6.79
C TRP A 356 4.25 16.25 6.54
N ASN A 357 4.53 16.99 7.60
CA ASN A 357 5.23 18.27 7.56
C ASN A 357 6.76 18.06 7.42
N ALA A 358 7.20 17.42 6.33
CA ALA A 358 8.62 17.11 6.10
C ALA A 358 9.53 18.35 5.90
N PHE A 359 8.92 19.52 5.70
CA PHE A 359 9.59 20.82 5.56
C PHE A 359 9.80 21.53 6.90
N ASP A 360 9.14 21.01 7.95
CA ASP A 360 8.99 21.64 9.25
C ASP A 360 8.48 23.09 9.15
N ASP A 361 7.41 23.28 8.37
CA ASP A 361 6.70 24.55 8.21
C ASP A 361 6.14 25.01 9.56
N LEU A 362 6.66 26.12 10.05
CA LEU A 362 6.36 26.68 11.39
C LEU A 362 4.90 27.13 11.56
N ASN A 363 4.12 27.21 10.47
CA ASN A 363 2.70 27.54 10.52
C ASN A 363 1.79 26.32 10.75
N GLN A 364 2.37 25.13 10.88
CA GLN A 364 1.67 23.88 11.15
C GLN A 364 2.27 23.19 12.38
N PRO A 365 1.51 22.28 13.04
CA PRO A 365 2.09 21.34 13.98
C PRO A 365 3.33 20.67 13.38
N SER A 366 4.39 20.63 14.16
CA SER A 366 5.66 20.04 13.78
C SER A 366 5.57 18.52 13.98
N ASP A 367 5.62 17.78 12.88
CA ASP A 367 5.79 16.33 12.94
C ASP A 367 7.20 15.97 13.46
N PHE A 368 8.17 16.88 13.37
CA PHE A 368 9.50 16.71 13.95
C PHE A 368 9.40 16.72 15.47
N ALA A 369 8.76 17.72 16.06
CA ALA A 369 8.52 17.80 17.50
C ALA A 369 7.73 16.58 18.03
N PHE A 370 6.75 16.10 17.24
CA PHE A 370 6.02 14.88 17.56
C PHE A 370 6.94 13.65 17.61
N VAL A 371 7.71 13.38 16.57
CA VAL A 371 8.60 12.21 16.53
C VAL A 371 9.66 12.27 17.61
N LEU A 372 10.24 13.44 17.88
CA LEU A 372 11.22 13.61 18.96
C LEU A 372 10.62 13.33 20.35
N ALA A 373 9.43 13.86 20.63
CA ALA A 373 8.74 13.57 21.89
C ALA A 373 8.36 12.09 22.00
N LEU A 374 7.99 11.47 20.87
CA LEU A 374 7.66 10.05 20.82
C LEU A 374 8.89 9.17 21.07
N ILE A 375 10.08 9.51 20.54
CA ILE A 375 11.34 8.81 20.88
C ILE A 375 11.59 8.83 22.40
N GLU A 376 11.46 10.00 23.04
CA GLU A 376 11.65 10.13 24.48
C GLU A 376 10.58 9.37 25.28
N HIS A 377 9.34 9.33 24.80
CA HIS A 377 8.30 8.49 25.37
C HIS A 377 8.64 7.00 25.27
N MET A 378 9.06 6.51 24.09
CA MET A 378 9.44 5.13 23.88
C MET A 378 10.60 4.71 24.80
N LYS A 379 11.61 5.57 24.96
CA LYS A 379 12.74 5.33 25.89
C LYS A 379 12.31 5.26 27.35
N LYS A 380 11.24 5.97 27.74
CA LYS A 380 10.73 5.97 29.10
C LYS A 380 9.93 4.72 29.43
N VAL A 381 9.20 4.18 28.45
CA VAL A 381 8.25 3.09 28.65
C VAL A 381 8.77 1.72 28.20
N HIS A 382 9.84 1.69 27.40
CA HIS A 382 10.49 0.47 26.91
C HIS A 382 12.03 0.56 27.02
N PRO A 383 12.74 -0.57 27.19
CA PRO A 383 14.20 -0.60 27.18
C PRO A 383 14.73 -0.41 25.75
N ILE A 384 14.88 0.84 25.32
CA ILE A 384 15.40 1.16 23.98
C ILE A 384 16.93 1.21 24.01
N ASP A 385 17.56 0.52 23.04
CA ASP A 385 18.94 0.76 22.66
C ASP A 385 19.02 2.06 21.86
N GLU A 386 19.37 3.15 22.55
CA GLU A 386 19.49 4.48 21.96
C GLU A 386 20.53 4.55 20.84
N THR A 387 21.44 3.57 20.74
CA THR A 387 22.39 3.52 19.64
C THR A 387 21.80 2.95 18.35
N ARG A 388 20.61 2.34 18.41
CA ARG A 388 19.96 1.63 17.29
C ARG A 388 18.53 2.12 17.07
N ILE A 389 18.40 3.42 16.82
CA ILE A 389 17.14 4.03 16.36
C ILE A 389 17.20 4.22 14.84
N TYR A 390 16.21 3.69 14.13
CA TYR A 390 16.16 3.67 12.68
C TYR A 390 14.88 4.31 12.14
N LEU A 391 14.96 4.82 10.92
CA LEU A 391 13.83 5.42 10.21
C LEU A 391 13.50 4.64 8.94
N SER A 392 12.22 4.53 8.62
CA SER A 392 11.73 4.02 7.34
C SER A 392 10.39 4.66 7.02
N GLY A 393 9.97 4.59 5.77
CA GLY A 393 8.66 5.10 5.37
C GLY A 393 8.49 5.07 3.87
N PHE A 394 7.23 5.12 3.43
CA PHE A 394 6.86 5.02 2.02
C PHE A 394 6.38 6.35 1.46
N SER A 395 6.74 6.67 0.21
CA SER A 395 6.27 7.86 -0.51
C SER A 395 6.57 9.16 0.27
N MET A 396 5.59 9.96 0.66
CA MET A 396 5.82 11.11 1.54
C MET A 396 6.34 10.72 2.94
N GLY A 397 6.11 9.49 3.42
CA GLY A 397 6.80 8.95 4.59
C GLY A 397 8.30 8.69 4.35
N SER A 398 8.71 8.40 3.11
CA SER A 398 10.12 8.40 2.70
C SER A 398 10.71 9.82 2.74
N MET A 399 9.94 10.83 2.34
CA MET A 399 10.36 12.23 2.51
C MET A 399 10.56 12.57 3.99
N MET A 400 9.63 12.18 4.87
CA MET A 400 9.75 12.40 6.32
C MET A 400 10.96 11.64 6.91
N SER A 401 11.20 10.40 6.49
CA SER A 401 12.37 9.61 6.90
C SER A 401 13.68 10.33 6.55
N ASN A 402 13.82 10.77 5.31
CA ASN A 402 15.00 11.50 4.87
C ASN A 402 15.15 12.84 5.61
N ALA A 403 14.06 13.57 5.80
CA ALA A 403 14.05 14.88 6.44
C ALA A 403 14.49 14.79 7.91
N MET A 404 14.00 13.80 8.65
CA MET A 404 14.44 13.51 10.02
C MET A 404 15.90 13.06 10.07
N ALA A 405 16.32 12.19 9.14
CA ALA A 405 17.69 11.67 9.09
C ALA A 405 18.72 12.79 8.86
N CYS A 406 18.41 13.80 8.03
CA CYS A 406 19.33 14.90 7.80
C CYS A 406 19.27 16.01 8.87
N ALA A 407 18.08 16.28 9.44
CA ALA A 407 17.91 17.34 10.45
C ALA A 407 18.38 16.93 11.85
N TYR A 408 18.23 15.65 12.22
CA TYR A 408 18.66 15.11 13.52
C TYR A 408 19.56 13.87 13.37
N PRO A 409 20.67 13.96 12.63
CA PRO A 409 21.54 12.82 12.33
C PRO A 409 22.21 12.22 13.57
N GLN A 410 22.28 12.96 14.68
CA GLN A 410 22.81 12.48 15.95
C GLN A 410 21.94 11.41 16.63
N LEU A 411 20.66 11.28 16.23
CA LEU A 411 19.72 10.35 16.85
C LEU A 411 19.62 9.02 16.11
N PHE A 412 19.91 9.00 14.81
CA PHE A 412 19.60 7.88 13.94
C PHE A 412 20.85 7.14 13.49
N ALA A 413 20.78 5.81 13.55
CA ALA A 413 21.86 4.94 13.12
C ALA A 413 21.81 4.67 11.62
N ALA A 414 20.62 4.58 11.02
CA ALA A 414 20.40 4.43 9.58
C ALA A 414 18.96 4.80 9.20
N THR A 415 18.71 5.01 7.91
CA THR A 415 17.37 5.22 7.36
C THR A 415 17.13 4.39 6.11
N ALA A 416 15.88 3.93 5.93
CA ALA A 416 15.40 3.21 4.77
C ALA A 416 14.16 3.87 4.11
N PRO A 417 14.34 4.98 3.37
CA PRO A 417 13.26 5.66 2.68
C PRO A 417 12.83 4.89 1.42
N LEU A 418 11.54 4.60 1.29
CA LEU A 418 10.98 3.76 0.22
C LEU A 418 10.20 4.58 -0.79
N ASN A 419 10.60 4.49 -2.05
CA ASN A 419 9.87 4.97 -3.24
C ASN A 419 9.50 6.46 -3.19
N ALA A 420 10.42 7.29 -2.68
CA ALA A 420 10.44 8.71 -2.96
C ALA A 420 11.86 9.28 -2.82
N GLN A 421 12.18 10.19 -3.72
CA GLN A 421 13.38 10.99 -3.77
C GLN A 421 13.29 12.21 -2.83
N HIS A 422 14.35 13.03 -2.74
CA HIS A 422 14.30 14.28 -1.99
C HIS A 422 13.36 15.30 -2.66
N LEU A 423 12.05 15.16 -2.48
CA LEU A 423 11.05 16.06 -3.07
C LEU A 423 10.99 17.36 -2.30
N GLY A 424 11.96 18.23 -2.55
CA GLY A 424 11.90 19.62 -2.18
C GLY A 424 11.98 19.92 -0.68
N TYR A 425 11.98 18.96 0.25
CA TYR A 425 12.06 19.24 1.69
C TYR A 425 13.37 19.92 2.13
N LEU A 426 14.36 20.04 1.24
CA LEU A 426 15.56 20.88 1.43
C LEU A 426 15.40 22.31 0.88
N SER A 427 14.24 22.63 0.31
CA SER A 427 13.84 23.90 -0.32
C SER A 427 12.44 24.30 0.15
N ASN A 428 11.99 25.53 -0.08
CA ASN A 428 10.66 25.97 0.36
C ASN A 428 9.53 25.09 -0.24
N ARG A 429 8.52 24.78 0.59
CA ARG A 429 7.26 24.09 0.24
C ARG A 429 6.61 24.66 -1.03
N ALA A 430 6.71 25.96 -1.27
CA ALA A 430 6.21 26.60 -2.48
C ALA A 430 6.82 25.99 -3.77
N LYS A 431 8.10 25.60 -3.74
CA LYS A 431 8.79 24.94 -4.86
C LYS A 431 8.24 23.53 -5.12
N LEU A 432 7.96 22.76 -4.07
CA LEU A 432 7.29 21.46 -4.21
C LEU A 432 5.87 21.63 -4.76
N MET A 433 5.08 22.53 -4.17
CA MET A 433 3.70 22.81 -4.59
C MET A 433 3.63 23.34 -6.03
N SER A 434 4.72 23.91 -6.53
CA SER A 434 4.88 24.38 -7.91
C SER A 434 5.45 23.34 -8.90
N SER A 435 5.68 22.11 -8.43
CA SER A 435 6.07 21.01 -9.31
C SER A 435 4.92 20.69 -10.27
N PRO A 436 5.19 20.46 -11.57
CA PRO A 436 4.19 19.97 -12.51
C PRO A 436 3.49 18.68 -12.03
N ALA A 437 4.15 17.88 -11.20
CA ALA A 437 3.58 16.67 -10.58
C ALA A 437 2.45 16.96 -9.56
N LEU A 438 2.35 18.20 -9.05
CA LEU A 438 1.34 18.65 -8.09
C LEU A 438 0.42 19.75 -8.63
N GLY A 439 0.52 20.07 -9.93
CA GLY A 439 -0.51 20.80 -10.68
C GLY A 439 -0.47 22.33 -10.64
N ASN A 440 0.50 22.99 -9.99
CA ASN A 440 0.59 24.46 -9.96
C ASN A 440 1.92 24.98 -10.56
N LYS A 441 1.92 26.23 -11.06
CA LYS A 441 3.13 26.95 -11.51
C LYS A 441 3.69 27.83 -10.39
N PRO A 442 5.02 27.99 -10.25
CA PRO A 442 5.62 28.84 -9.22
C PRO A 442 5.45 30.33 -9.56
N THR A 443 5.46 31.17 -8.52
CA THR A 443 5.77 32.61 -8.63
C THR A 443 7.25 32.84 -8.33
N ASP A 444 7.89 33.78 -9.04
CA ASP A 444 9.36 33.96 -9.04
C ASP A 444 9.98 34.27 -7.66
N ASP A 445 9.23 34.91 -6.74
CA ASP A 445 9.75 35.33 -5.43
C ASP A 445 9.92 34.17 -4.41
N LEU A 446 9.36 32.99 -4.66
CA LEU A 446 9.35 31.85 -3.71
C LEU A 446 10.43 30.78 -3.97
N LEU A 447 11.30 31.00 -4.96
CA LEU A 447 12.26 30.00 -5.45
C LEU A 447 13.61 30.00 -4.72
N ASN A 448 13.87 31.00 -3.86
CA ASN A 448 15.18 31.23 -3.21
C ASN A 448 15.21 30.91 -1.70
N GLU A 449 14.07 30.61 -1.06
CA GLU A 449 14.04 30.29 0.37
C GLU A 449 14.30 28.79 0.61
N ILE A 450 15.14 28.49 1.61
CA ILE A 450 15.39 27.14 2.10
C ILE A 450 14.34 26.76 3.16
N SER A 451 14.01 25.47 3.29
CA SER A 451 13.11 24.98 4.34
C SER A 451 13.75 25.05 5.73
N HIS A 452 12.93 25.00 6.78
CA HIS A 452 13.44 24.86 8.14
C HIS A 452 14.21 23.54 8.31
N THR A 453 13.75 22.45 7.70
CA THR A 453 14.49 21.18 7.60
C THR A 453 15.92 21.37 7.07
N LYS A 454 16.12 22.19 6.01
CA LYS A 454 17.46 22.44 5.47
C LYS A 454 18.34 23.21 6.44
N ILE A 455 17.77 24.19 7.15
CA ILE A 455 18.48 24.94 8.19
C ILE A 455 18.98 23.99 9.27
N LEU A 456 18.09 23.16 9.82
CA LEU A 456 18.44 22.16 10.84
C LEU A 456 19.51 21.17 10.35
N ALA A 457 19.39 20.70 9.11
CA ALA A 457 20.36 19.78 8.52
C ALA A 457 21.75 20.41 8.37
N ASP A 458 21.82 21.67 7.91
CA ASP A 458 23.09 22.39 7.79
C ASP A 458 23.71 22.67 9.16
N GLU A 459 22.91 23.03 10.15
CA GLU A 459 23.36 23.22 11.53
C GLU A 459 23.89 21.93 12.15
N ALA A 460 23.22 20.80 11.94
CA ALA A 460 23.70 19.50 12.38
C ALA A 460 25.05 19.16 11.74
N LYS A 461 25.17 19.32 10.41
CA LYS A 461 26.41 19.05 9.67
C LYS A 461 27.56 19.99 10.04
N LYS A 462 27.28 21.23 10.44
CA LYS A 462 28.28 22.17 10.97
C LYS A 462 28.76 21.79 12.37
N ARG A 463 27.87 21.26 13.22
CA ARG A 463 28.22 20.82 14.58
C ARG A 463 29.15 19.60 14.57
N MET A 464 28.88 18.65 13.68
CA MET A 464 29.73 17.49 13.45
C MET A 464 29.53 17.00 12.02
N ASP A 465 30.58 16.47 11.43
CA ASP A 465 30.54 15.84 10.12
C ASP A 465 29.85 14.46 10.16
N TYR A 466 28.58 14.44 10.56
CA TYR A 466 27.78 13.21 10.67
C TYR A 466 27.76 12.45 9.35
N ARG A 467 27.83 11.12 9.43
CA ARG A 467 27.58 10.18 8.34
C ARG A 467 26.24 9.50 8.57
N MET A 468 25.46 9.26 7.52
CA MET A 468 24.13 8.66 7.62
C MET A 468 24.00 7.49 6.63
N PRO A 469 23.96 6.23 7.08
CA PRO A 469 23.65 5.10 6.23
C PRO A 469 22.23 5.21 5.65
N VAL A 470 22.11 5.14 4.33
CA VAL A 470 20.83 5.25 3.62
C VAL A 470 20.61 4.05 2.69
N PHE A 471 19.48 3.37 2.84
CA PHE A 471 19.00 2.34 1.93
C PHE A 471 17.71 2.81 1.26
N GLN A 472 17.76 3.19 -0.01
CA GLN A 472 16.61 3.81 -0.67
C GLN A 472 16.05 2.93 -1.78
N CYS A 473 14.73 2.97 -1.99
CA CYS A 473 14.07 2.10 -2.96
C CYS A 473 13.32 2.89 -4.05
N SER A 474 13.09 2.25 -5.20
CA SER A 474 12.17 2.72 -6.24
C SER A 474 11.59 1.55 -7.05
N GLY A 475 10.44 1.76 -7.70
CA GLY A 475 9.90 0.83 -8.70
C GLY A 475 10.24 1.28 -10.12
N LEU A 476 10.57 0.35 -11.02
CA LEU A 476 10.82 0.69 -12.45
C LEU A 476 9.57 1.22 -13.17
N LEU A 477 8.36 0.86 -12.70
CA LEU A 477 7.10 1.36 -13.24
C LEU A 477 6.56 2.56 -12.43
N ASP A 478 7.30 3.05 -11.45
CA ASP A 478 6.92 4.23 -10.68
C ASP A 478 7.16 5.50 -11.51
N ASP A 479 6.09 5.97 -12.14
CA ASP A 479 6.07 7.15 -13.02
C ASP A 479 5.58 8.41 -12.30
N LEU A 480 5.33 8.34 -10.99
CA LEU A 480 4.73 9.45 -10.24
C LEU A 480 5.63 10.68 -10.21
N PHE A 481 6.93 10.44 -10.07
CA PHE A 481 7.92 11.50 -9.99
C PHE A 481 9.16 11.25 -10.86
N ASN A 482 9.19 10.12 -11.55
CA ASN A 482 10.42 9.58 -12.10
C ASN A 482 10.15 8.98 -13.49
N THR A 483 11.20 8.87 -14.27
CA THR A 483 11.21 8.08 -15.49
C THR A 483 12.43 7.18 -15.42
N TRP A 484 12.22 5.89 -15.68
CA TRP A 484 13.27 4.89 -15.80
C TRP A 484 13.44 4.48 -17.28
N PRO A 485 14.67 4.22 -17.76
CA PRO A 485 15.94 4.47 -17.06
C PRO A 485 16.16 5.97 -16.80
N ILE A 486 17.03 6.30 -15.85
CA ILE A 486 17.55 7.67 -15.75
C ILE A 486 18.46 7.88 -16.95
N ASP A 487 18.09 8.79 -17.85
CA ASP A 487 18.75 9.02 -19.14
C ASP A 487 19.39 10.41 -19.25
N LYS A 488 19.14 11.30 -18.29
CA LYS A 488 19.61 12.69 -18.27
C LYS A 488 19.86 13.22 -16.85
N GLU A 489 20.70 14.23 -16.77
CA GLU A 489 21.18 14.83 -15.51
C GLU A 489 20.06 15.60 -14.75
N GLU A 490 19.04 16.08 -15.46
CA GLU A 490 17.91 16.84 -14.88
C GLU A 490 16.88 15.94 -14.18
N ASN A 491 17.08 14.62 -14.13
CA ASN A 491 16.17 13.70 -13.46
C ASN A 491 16.10 13.98 -11.94
N LEU A 492 14.89 13.91 -11.36
CA LEU A 492 14.64 14.28 -9.96
C LEU A 492 15.34 13.39 -8.92
N TRP A 493 15.83 12.21 -9.32
CA TRP A 493 16.66 11.37 -8.47
C TRP A 493 18.09 11.90 -8.32
N ILE A 494 18.67 12.52 -9.35
CA ILE A 494 20.08 12.93 -9.37
C ILE A 494 20.47 13.80 -8.18
N PRO A 495 19.71 14.86 -7.81
CA PRO A 495 20.10 15.66 -6.67
C PRO A 495 19.90 14.92 -5.33
N THR A 496 19.06 13.87 -5.27
CA THR A 496 18.97 12.98 -4.07
C THR A 496 20.25 12.19 -3.92
N PHE A 497 20.70 11.57 -5.02
CA PHE A 497 21.92 10.80 -5.03
C PHE A 497 23.11 11.68 -4.65
N ASN A 498 23.21 12.86 -5.27
CA ASN A 498 24.30 13.79 -5.01
C ASN A 498 24.28 14.30 -3.56
N TYR A 499 23.11 14.57 -2.99
CA TYR A 499 23.00 14.99 -1.59
C TYR A 499 23.55 13.93 -0.64
N TRP A 500 23.03 12.69 -0.71
CA TRP A 500 23.46 11.62 0.20
C TRP A 500 24.90 11.17 -0.03
N LYS A 501 25.35 11.16 -1.29
CA LYS A 501 26.76 10.88 -1.62
C LYS A 501 27.68 11.95 -1.01
N ALA A 502 27.39 13.23 -1.21
CA ALA A 502 28.16 14.32 -0.60
C ALA A 502 28.13 14.26 0.93
N TYR A 503 26.95 14.01 1.52
CA TYR A 503 26.76 13.88 2.96
C TYR A 503 27.68 12.80 3.55
N ASN A 504 27.85 11.68 2.83
CA ASN A 504 28.61 10.51 3.26
C ASN A 504 30.06 10.46 2.74
N HIS A 505 30.58 11.53 2.12
CA HIS A 505 31.91 11.56 1.47
C HIS A 505 32.12 10.45 0.44
N ILE A 506 31.06 10.15 -0.28
CA ILE A 506 31.09 9.35 -1.50
C ILE A 506 31.32 10.32 -2.67
N PRO A 507 32.23 10.01 -3.62
CA PRO A 507 32.51 10.90 -4.74
C PRO A 507 31.25 11.24 -5.56
N VAL A 508 30.95 12.53 -5.67
CA VAL A 508 29.89 13.04 -6.55
C VAL A 508 30.51 13.32 -7.92
N THR A 509 30.20 12.45 -8.88
CA THR A 509 30.62 12.57 -10.27
C THR A 509 29.49 13.15 -11.11
N LYS A 510 29.84 13.72 -12.27
CA LYS A 510 28.83 14.09 -13.27
C LYS A 510 28.01 12.84 -13.64
N PHE A 511 26.71 13.03 -13.86
CA PHE A 511 25.86 11.94 -14.32
C PHE A 511 26.28 11.46 -15.72
N GLU A 512 26.39 10.15 -15.89
CA GLU A 512 26.60 9.48 -17.16
C GLU A 512 25.60 8.34 -17.29
N TYR A 513 24.94 8.23 -18.44
CA TYR A 513 23.97 7.18 -18.70
C TYR A 513 24.66 5.81 -18.82
N ASN A 514 24.17 4.83 -18.07
CA ASN A 514 24.65 3.45 -18.12
C ASN A 514 23.63 2.53 -18.82
N SER A 515 23.89 2.18 -20.09
CA SER A 515 23.02 1.28 -20.85
C SER A 515 23.07 -0.19 -20.40
N LYS A 516 23.97 -0.57 -19.48
CA LYS A 516 24.12 -1.95 -19.00
C LYS A 516 22.95 -2.40 -18.12
N TYR A 517 22.33 -1.48 -17.39
CA TYR A 517 21.27 -1.77 -16.43
C TYR A 517 20.02 -0.97 -16.74
N GLU A 518 18.84 -1.53 -16.50
CA GLU A 518 17.54 -0.91 -16.79
C GLU A 518 17.28 0.37 -15.97
N THR A 519 18.10 0.63 -14.94
CA THR A 519 18.04 1.85 -14.14
C THR A 519 18.73 3.04 -14.81
N GLY A 520 19.66 2.81 -15.75
CA GLY A 520 20.50 3.86 -16.33
C GLY A 520 21.63 4.37 -15.41
N LEU A 521 21.81 3.76 -14.24
CA LEU A 521 22.73 4.23 -13.19
C LEU A 521 24.10 3.56 -13.21
N TYR A 522 25.13 4.33 -12.85
CA TYR A 522 26.44 3.82 -12.42
C TYR A 522 26.54 3.82 -10.90
N SER A 523 27.09 2.73 -10.36
CA SER A 523 27.49 2.59 -8.96
C SER A 523 28.76 1.76 -8.87
N ASP A 524 29.42 1.78 -7.71
CA ASP A 524 30.66 1.04 -7.49
C ASP A 524 30.42 -0.48 -7.60
N GLU A 525 29.26 -0.93 -7.12
CA GLU A 525 28.74 -2.28 -7.31
C GLU A 525 27.28 -2.23 -7.76
N THR A 526 26.93 -3.01 -8.79
CA THR A 526 25.54 -3.25 -9.20
C THR A 526 25.30 -4.75 -9.37
N ARG A 527 24.27 -5.29 -8.71
CA ARG A 527 23.88 -6.71 -8.78
C ARG A 527 22.37 -6.89 -8.89
N TYR A 528 21.95 -7.96 -9.54
CA TYR A 528 20.58 -8.43 -9.41
C TYR A 528 20.46 -9.25 -8.11
N VAL A 529 19.39 -9.03 -7.35
CA VAL A 529 19.14 -9.76 -6.09
C VAL A 529 17.76 -10.42 -6.11
N CYS A 530 17.59 -11.38 -5.19
CA CYS A 530 16.48 -12.36 -5.15
C CYS A 530 16.54 -13.39 -6.29
N VAL A 531 15.93 -14.57 -6.07
CA VAL A 531 15.97 -15.72 -6.99
C VAL A 531 15.33 -15.40 -8.36
N ASP A 532 14.38 -14.46 -8.39
CA ASP A 532 13.69 -14.02 -9.60
C ASP A 532 14.38 -12.85 -10.30
N GLU A 533 15.56 -12.41 -9.82
CA GLU A 533 16.35 -11.28 -10.34
C GLU A 533 15.52 -10.00 -10.55
N ARG A 534 14.46 -9.85 -9.75
CA ARG A 534 13.51 -8.75 -9.88
C ARG A 534 14.09 -7.43 -9.40
N PHE A 535 15.12 -7.43 -8.57
CA PHE A 535 15.66 -6.21 -7.97
C PHE A 535 17.07 -5.93 -8.46
N ILE A 536 17.31 -4.67 -8.80
CA ILE A 536 18.61 -4.14 -9.21
C ILE A 536 19.15 -3.35 -8.03
N HIS A 537 20.24 -3.83 -7.44
CA HIS A 537 20.83 -3.27 -6.22
C HIS A 537 22.13 -2.54 -6.56
N HIS A 538 22.12 -1.22 -6.38
CA HIS A 538 23.26 -0.33 -6.52
C HIS A 538 23.87 -0.02 -5.15
N THR A 539 25.19 -0.08 -5.03
CA THR A 539 25.93 0.30 -3.81
C THR A 539 27.02 1.29 -4.18
N TRP A 540 27.16 2.35 -3.37
CA TRP A 540 28.30 3.27 -3.42
C TRP A 540 29.05 3.28 -2.08
N TYR A 541 30.37 3.34 -2.16
CA TYR A 541 31.27 3.28 -1.01
C TYR A 541 31.88 4.64 -0.70
N THR A 542 32.09 4.92 0.58
CA THR A 542 32.79 6.14 1.01
C THR A 542 34.24 6.13 0.56
N SER A 543 34.75 7.29 0.13
CA SER A 543 36.13 7.41 -0.38
C SER A 543 37.22 7.21 0.67
N ASP A 544 36.91 7.40 1.95
CA ASP A 544 37.87 7.38 3.05
C ASP A 544 37.94 6.03 3.78
N THR A 545 36.79 5.45 4.10
CA THR A 545 36.68 4.22 4.92
C THR A 545 36.17 3.02 4.15
N HIS A 546 35.83 3.19 2.87
CA HIS A 546 35.23 2.15 2.02
C HIS A 546 33.97 1.48 2.63
N LEU A 547 33.17 2.24 3.40
CA LEU A 547 31.90 1.76 3.95
C LEU A 547 30.75 1.92 2.94
N PRO A 548 29.79 0.98 2.87
CA PRO A 548 28.69 1.01 1.91
C PRO A 548 27.53 1.92 2.39
N LEU A 549 27.79 3.19 2.67
CA LEU A 549 26.82 4.06 3.34
C LEU A 549 25.65 4.53 2.48
N TYR A 550 25.66 4.25 1.17
CA TYR A 550 24.50 4.51 0.32
C TYR A 550 24.20 3.34 -0.61
N GLN A 551 23.00 2.79 -0.45
CA GLN A 551 22.47 1.71 -1.26
C GLN A 551 21.14 2.13 -1.88
N PHE A 552 20.92 1.73 -3.13
CA PHE A 552 19.70 2.00 -3.86
C PHE A 552 19.18 0.76 -4.56
N LEU A 553 17.94 0.39 -4.27
CA LEU A 553 17.29 -0.81 -4.78
C LEU A 553 16.17 -0.42 -5.74
N VAL A 554 16.16 -1.00 -6.95
CA VAL A 554 15.09 -0.77 -7.92
C VAL A 554 14.38 -2.07 -8.27
N ALA A 555 13.07 -2.13 -8.06
CA ALA A 555 12.28 -3.31 -8.36
C ALA A 555 11.67 -3.26 -9.76
N LYS A 556 11.92 -4.29 -10.57
CA LYS A 556 11.25 -4.53 -11.84
C LYS A 556 9.75 -4.76 -11.62
N ARG A 557 8.94 -4.31 -12.57
CA ARG A 557 7.46 -4.46 -12.59
C ARG A 557 6.72 -3.84 -11.41
N MET A 558 7.38 -3.03 -10.58
CA MET A 558 6.75 -2.40 -9.43
C MET A 558 6.35 -0.95 -9.78
N PRO A 559 5.07 -0.56 -9.63
CA PRO A 559 4.66 0.84 -9.69
C PRO A 559 5.00 1.56 -8.39
N HIS A 560 4.41 2.73 -8.11
CA HIS A 560 4.54 3.41 -6.82
C HIS A 560 3.87 2.61 -5.69
N ALA A 561 4.59 1.66 -5.10
CA ALA A 561 4.06 0.71 -4.13
C ALA A 561 5.14 0.27 -3.13
N VAL A 562 4.99 -0.87 -2.45
CA VAL A 562 6.04 -1.47 -1.61
C VAL A 562 6.06 -2.98 -1.82
N ASP A 563 7.23 -3.58 -2.00
CA ASP A 563 7.43 -5.03 -1.96
C ASP A 563 8.11 -5.42 -0.65
N LEU A 564 7.60 -6.45 0.04
CA LEU A 564 8.12 -6.87 1.36
C LEU A 564 9.59 -7.31 1.33
N ARG A 565 10.12 -7.67 0.16
CA ARG A 565 11.56 -7.94 0.00
C ARG A 565 12.40 -6.68 0.19
N GLU A 566 11.89 -5.52 -0.18
CA GLU A 566 12.56 -4.23 0.05
C GLU A 566 12.74 -3.97 1.54
N ILE A 567 11.69 -4.24 2.33
CA ILE A 567 11.68 -4.08 3.80
C ILE A 567 12.70 -5.03 4.44
N ARG A 568 12.74 -6.30 3.99
CA ARG A 568 13.74 -7.26 4.47
C ARG A 568 15.15 -6.82 4.15
N LEU A 569 15.42 -6.40 2.91
CA LEU A 569 16.75 -5.93 2.49
C LEU A 569 17.15 -4.65 3.24
N ALA A 570 16.22 -3.74 3.46
CA ALA A 570 16.42 -2.54 4.27
C ALA A 570 16.82 -2.89 5.71
N TRP A 571 16.16 -3.85 6.35
CA TRP A 571 16.58 -4.32 7.68
C TRP A 571 17.98 -4.94 7.67
N GLN A 572 18.25 -5.82 6.69
CA GLN A 572 19.58 -6.43 6.53
C GLN A 572 20.68 -5.39 6.27
N PHE A 573 20.35 -4.19 5.81
CA PHE A 573 21.27 -3.08 5.74
C PHE A 573 21.39 -2.34 7.08
N MET A 574 20.27 -1.88 7.63
CA MET A 574 20.25 -0.94 8.77
C MET A 574 20.81 -1.55 10.05
N LYS A 575 20.58 -2.84 10.29
CA LYS A 575 20.93 -3.53 11.55
C LYS A 575 22.43 -3.54 11.89
N HIS A 576 23.28 -3.28 10.90
CA HIS A 576 24.74 -3.26 11.06
C HIS A 576 25.26 -1.94 11.61
N TYR A 577 24.42 -0.91 11.71
CA TYR A 577 24.83 0.44 12.10
C TYR A 577 24.39 0.78 13.52
N SER A 578 25.24 1.50 14.25
CA SER A 578 24.95 2.06 15.57
C SER A 578 25.45 3.50 15.67
N ARG A 579 24.67 4.38 16.31
CA ARG A 579 24.95 5.80 16.53
C ARG A 579 25.20 6.05 18.02
N TYR A 580 26.41 6.41 18.40
CA TYR A 580 26.70 6.74 19.80
C TYR A 580 26.32 8.21 20.11
N SER A 581 26.15 8.51 21.40
CA SER A 581 25.70 9.84 21.87
C SER A 581 26.70 10.97 21.57
N ASP A 582 27.96 10.62 21.31
CA ASP A 582 28.99 11.56 20.83
C ASP A 582 28.91 11.82 19.31
N GLY A 583 27.96 11.17 18.62
CA GLY A 583 27.72 11.24 17.20
C GLY A 583 28.48 10.22 16.35
N THR A 584 29.34 9.40 16.95
CA THR A 584 30.13 8.39 16.23
C THR A 584 29.22 7.35 15.56
N LEU A 585 29.52 6.99 14.30
CA LEU A 585 28.90 5.87 13.59
C LEU A 585 29.79 4.64 13.71
N GLU A 586 29.23 3.55 14.20
CA GLU A 586 29.87 2.23 14.14
C GLU A 586 29.15 1.35 13.12
N TYR A 587 29.93 0.59 12.35
CA TYR A 587 29.46 -0.46 11.45
C TYR A 587 30.02 -1.81 11.94
N LYS A 588 29.13 -2.80 12.11
CA LYS A 588 29.48 -4.17 12.48
C LYS A 588 29.07 -5.10 11.35
N GLU A 589 30.03 -5.79 10.75
CA GLU A 589 29.78 -6.79 9.69
C GLU A 589 28.91 -7.95 10.13
#